data_AF-A0A445AB20-F1
#
_entry.id   AF-A0A445AB20-F1
#
_cell.length_a   1.000
_cell.length_b   1.000
_cell.length_c   1.000
_cell.angle_alpha   90.00
_cell.angle_beta   90.00
_cell.angle_gamma   90.00
#
_symmetry.space_group_name_H-M   'P 1'
#
loop_
_entity.id
_entity.type
_entity.pdbx_description
1 polymer ?
#
loop_
_entity_poly.entity_id
_entity_poly.type
_entity_poly.pdbx_seq_one_letter_code
_entity_poly.pdbx_strand_id
1 'polypeptide(L)'
;MKRVHHRNHQEQKKCPSIIMMRLAGLCVFSTIILSVVFSLSLVLRDPPSDAVPISVPRWIDDKLLAGLLPAGFDETSCLSRYDSLINRKGLSAKPSSYLISRLRKYEALHRECGPYTQSYNKTVKDLRSGVPSQSSSAACKYLVWISYSGLGNRILTIASAFLYALLTNRVLLLDPGLDMTDLFCEPFPHASWFLPPDFPLRAQFHHLNQKSAHCYGKMIKDKSVTASFVYLHLAHDYDDQDKLFFCDEDQRFLDQVPWLLVRTDNYFVPSLFLMPSFEQELNQLFPNRETVFHFLARYLFHPTNRVWGLVIRYYEAYLANVDERVGIQIRVFDTGTGPFQHVLDQILACVFKENLLPDVNRKQATISSSGKPKSKAVLMTSLSSGYSEKVRDMYWEFPTTTGEAVGVFQPSHEGYQQTENQMHNQKAWAEMYLLSLTDVLVTSSWSTFGYVAQGLGGLKPWILYKPENRTAPDPPCQRAMSMEPCFHAPPFYDCKAKKGIDTGKLVPHVRHCEDMSWGLKLVHNYA
;
A
#
# COMPACT_ATOMS: atom_id res chain seq x y z
N MET A 1 -45.84 94.13 3.00
CA MET A 1 -45.93 94.44 4.44
C MET A 1 -47.32 94.08 4.97
N LYS A 2 -47.47 93.00 5.75
CA LYS A 2 -48.16 92.98 7.06
C LYS A 2 -48.14 91.57 7.66
N ARG A 3 -48.12 91.58 9.00
CA ARG A 3 -47.62 90.56 9.92
C ARG A 3 -48.58 89.39 10.16
N VAL A 4 -47.94 88.30 10.54
CA VAL A 4 -48.40 87.09 11.25
C VAL A 4 -49.13 87.42 12.57
N HIS A 5 -50.17 86.65 12.90
CA HIS A 5 -50.38 86.18 14.28
C HIS A 5 -51.12 84.84 14.38
N HIS A 6 -50.60 84.00 15.27
CA HIS A 6 -50.97 82.62 15.61
C HIS A 6 -52.32 82.48 16.35
N ARG A 7 -52.94 81.31 16.25
CA ARG A 7 -53.61 80.64 17.39
C ARG A 7 -53.47 79.11 17.32
N ASN A 8 -53.17 78.54 18.47
CA ASN A 8 -52.95 77.12 18.78
C ASN A 8 -54.26 76.33 18.86
N HIS A 9 -54.22 75.05 18.46
CA HIS A 9 -55.05 73.99 19.04
C HIS A 9 -54.16 72.77 19.35
N GLN A 10 -54.19 72.36 20.61
CA GLN A 10 -53.42 71.27 21.20
C GLN A 10 -54.32 70.01 21.21
N GLU A 11 -53.99 68.98 20.44
CA GLU A 11 -54.69 67.68 20.48
C GLU A 11 -54.03 66.73 21.49
N GLN A 12 -54.83 66.24 22.44
CA GLN A 12 -54.48 65.19 23.40
C GLN A 12 -54.35 63.83 22.71
N LYS A 13 -53.16 63.23 22.71
CA LYS A 13 -52.93 61.82 22.34
C LYS A 13 -53.38 60.89 23.46
N LYS A 14 -54.39 60.06 23.23
CA LYS A 14 -54.83 58.97 24.12
C LYS A 14 -53.81 57.82 24.10
N CYS A 15 -53.28 57.42 25.27
CA CYS A 15 -52.52 56.18 25.43
C CYS A 15 -53.46 54.96 25.32
N PRO A 16 -53.06 53.87 24.63
CA PRO A 16 -53.84 52.63 24.60
C PRO A 16 -53.83 51.93 25.98
N SER A 17 -55.01 51.46 26.41
CA SER A 17 -55.22 50.75 27.68
C SER A 17 -54.36 49.48 27.79
N ILE A 18 -53.90 49.16 29.01
CA ILE A 18 -53.12 47.96 29.37
C ILE A 18 -53.77 46.66 28.87
N ILE A 19 -55.10 46.64 28.70
CA ILE A 19 -55.85 45.51 28.16
C ILE A 19 -55.50 45.25 26.68
N MET A 20 -55.33 46.31 25.89
CA MET A 20 -54.95 46.23 24.47
C MET A 20 -53.53 45.70 24.29
N MET A 21 -52.59 46.08 25.16
CA MET A 21 -51.23 45.53 25.13
C MET A 21 -51.18 44.04 25.54
N ARG A 22 -52.02 43.61 26.49
CA ARG A 22 -52.11 42.19 26.87
C ARG A 22 -52.73 41.33 25.77
N LEU A 23 -53.76 41.83 25.07
CA LEU A 23 -54.34 41.17 23.90
C LEU A 23 -53.35 41.07 22.74
N ALA A 24 -52.59 42.14 22.47
CA ALA A 24 -51.53 42.10 21.45
C ALA A 24 -50.44 41.08 21.80
N GLY A 25 -50.02 41.00 23.07
CA GLY A 25 -49.07 40.00 23.54
C GLY A 25 -49.57 38.55 23.38
N LEU A 26 -50.85 38.29 23.69
CA LEU A 26 -51.48 36.98 23.49
C LEU A 26 -51.57 36.60 22.00
N CYS A 27 -51.86 37.55 21.11
CA CYS A 27 -51.86 37.29 19.66
C CYS A 27 -50.46 36.98 19.12
N VAL A 28 -49.42 37.67 19.60
CA VAL A 28 -48.03 37.38 19.21
C VAL A 28 -47.59 36.01 19.72
N PHE A 29 -47.94 35.65 20.95
CA PHE A 29 -47.62 34.33 21.50
C PHE A 29 -48.34 33.20 20.74
N SER A 30 -49.61 33.41 20.38
CA SER A 30 -50.39 32.46 19.59
C SER A 30 -49.81 32.23 18.19
N THR A 31 -49.38 33.31 17.51
CA THR A 31 -48.77 33.19 16.16
C THR A 31 -47.42 32.49 16.17
N ILE A 32 -46.61 32.65 17.24
CA ILE A 32 -45.34 31.92 17.42
C ILE A 32 -45.62 30.43 17.69
N ILE A 33 -46.60 30.10 18.53
CA ILE A 33 -46.96 28.69 18.77
C ILE A 33 -47.49 28.04 17.49
N LEU A 34 -48.32 28.75 16.72
CA LEU A 34 -48.85 28.24 15.46
C LEU A 34 -47.74 28.01 14.42
N SER A 35 -46.72 28.87 14.36
CA SER A 35 -45.59 28.71 13.43
C SER A 35 -44.68 27.54 13.82
N VAL A 36 -44.47 27.33 15.12
CA VAL A 36 -43.70 26.18 15.64
C VAL A 36 -44.45 24.87 15.39
N VAL A 37 -45.76 24.84 15.67
CA VAL A 37 -46.60 23.66 15.40
C VAL A 37 -46.68 23.37 13.90
N PHE A 38 -46.80 24.39 13.04
CA PHE A 38 -46.78 24.23 11.59
C PHE A 38 -45.43 23.69 11.08
N SER A 39 -44.32 24.19 11.63
CA SER A 39 -42.97 23.72 11.28
C SER A 39 -42.74 22.27 11.73
N LEU A 40 -43.18 21.91 12.95
CA LEU A 40 -43.16 20.53 13.43
C LEU A 40 -44.07 19.61 12.60
N SER A 41 -45.22 20.12 12.13
CA SER A 41 -46.16 19.38 11.28
C SER A 41 -45.58 19.11 9.89
N LEU A 42 -44.79 20.04 9.33
CA LEU A 42 -44.06 19.84 8.08
C LEU A 42 -42.92 18.83 8.24
N VAL A 43 -42.17 18.90 9.33
CA VAL A 43 -41.06 17.97 9.62
C VAL A 43 -41.57 16.55 9.92
N LEU A 44 -42.78 16.41 10.49
CA LEU A 44 -43.39 15.12 10.82
C LEU A 44 -44.29 14.54 9.71
N ARG A 45 -44.68 15.31 8.69
CA ARG A 45 -45.55 14.82 7.60
C ARG A 45 -44.81 14.16 6.44
N ASP A 46 -43.53 14.43 6.26
CA ASP A 46 -42.73 13.84 5.18
C ASP A 46 -41.60 12.96 5.75
N PRO A 47 -41.88 11.70 6.13
CA PRO A 47 -40.81 10.71 6.09
C PRO A 47 -40.32 10.64 4.63
N PRO A 48 -39.00 10.56 4.36
CA PRO A 48 -38.52 10.38 2.99
C PRO A 48 -38.94 8.99 2.51
N SER A 49 -40.12 8.91 1.92
CA SER A 49 -40.65 7.73 1.23
C SER A 49 -40.44 7.91 -0.26
N ASP A 50 -39.19 7.82 -0.69
CA ASP A 50 -38.82 7.52 -2.07
C ASP A 50 -37.62 6.57 -2.06
N ALA A 51 -37.87 5.35 -1.59
CA ALA A 51 -37.02 4.21 -1.90
C ALA A 51 -37.31 3.79 -3.36
N VAL A 52 -36.78 4.55 -4.31
CA VAL A 52 -36.47 4.00 -5.64
C VAL A 52 -35.40 2.94 -5.40
N PRO A 53 -35.57 1.69 -5.84
CA PRO A 53 -34.51 0.69 -5.74
C PRO A 53 -33.45 1.04 -6.79
N ILE A 54 -32.62 2.03 -6.46
CA ILE A 54 -31.28 2.09 -7.03
C ILE A 54 -30.63 0.81 -6.52
N SER A 55 -30.26 -0.08 -7.44
CA SER A 55 -29.37 -1.19 -7.15
C SER A 55 -27.99 -0.62 -6.80
N VAL A 56 -27.89 -0.06 -5.59
CA VAL A 56 -26.64 0.18 -4.91
C VAL A 56 -26.01 -1.20 -4.77
N PRO A 57 -24.78 -1.45 -5.26
CA PRO A 57 -24.09 -2.70 -4.98
C PRO A 57 -24.17 -2.92 -3.48
N ARG A 58 -24.68 -4.07 -3.06
CA ARG A 58 -24.81 -4.43 -1.65
C ARG A 58 -23.41 -4.42 -1.05
N TRP A 59 -23.02 -3.30 -0.44
CA TRP A 59 -21.71 -3.11 0.19
C TRP A 59 -21.61 -4.10 1.35
N ILE A 60 -20.86 -5.18 1.16
CA ILE A 60 -20.56 -6.09 2.26
C ILE A 60 -19.43 -5.40 3.03
N ASP A 61 -19.76 -4.79 4.17
CA ASP A 61 -18.76 -4.36 5.16
C ASP A 61 -18.10 -5.61 5.73
N ASP A 62 -17.11 -6.11 5.00
CA ASP A 62 -16.33 -7.27 5.37
C ASP A 62 -15.02 -6.82 5.98
N LYS A 63 -15.08 -6.49 7.28
CA LYS A 63 -13.91 -6.14 8.10
C LYS A 63 -12.79 -7.17 8.05
N LEU A 64 -13.09 -8.42 7.68
CA LEU A 64 -12.12 -9.51 7.67
C LEU A 64 -11.57 -9.81 6.26
N LEU A 65 -11.93 -9.01 5.26
CA LEU A 65 -11.46 -9.13 3.88
C LEU A 65 -11.65 -10.56 3.33
N ALA A 66 -12.89 -11.04 3.35
CA ALA A 66 -13.28 -12.38 2.95
C ALA A 66 -12.56 -13.49 3.73
N GLY A 67 -12.30 -13.24 5.02
CA GLY A 67 -11.61 -14.17 5.92
C GLY A 67 -10.08 -14.16 5.81
N LEU A 68 -9.50 -13.26 5.00
CA LEU A 68 -8.05 -13.06 4.95
C LEU A 68 -7.51 -12.67 6.33
N LEU A 69 -8.16 -11.73 7.01
CA LEU A 69 -7.79 -11.29 8.35
C LEU A 69 -8.46 -12.18 9.42
N PRO A 70 -7.73 -12.56 10.49
CA PRO A 70 -8.34 -13.21 11.63
C PRO A 70 -9.07 -12.16 12.50
N ALA A 71 -10.10 -12.59 13.21
CA ALA A 71 -10.71 -11.77 14.26
C ALA A 71 -9.86 -11.80 15.56
N GLY A 72 -10.19 -10.94 16.52
CA GLY A 72 -9.66 -11.01 17.89
C GLY A 72 -8.51 -10.06 18.22
N PHE A 73 -8.09 -9.22 17.28
CA PHE A 73 -7.24 -8.05 17.60
C PHE A 73 -8.04 -6.97 18.33
N ASP A 74 -7.38 -6.27 19.26
CA ASP A 74 -7.91 -5.04 19.84
C ASP A 74 -7.96 -3.94 18.77
N GLU A 75 -9.18 -3.51 18.40
CA GLU A 75 -9.40 -2.51 17.35
C GLU A 75 -8.75 -1.17 17.69
N THR A 76 -8.59 -0.84 18.97
CA THR A 76 -8.04 0.46 19.39
C THR A 76 -6.52 0.54 19.26
N SER A 77 -5.82 -0.58 19.47
CA SER A 77 -4.35 -0.68 19.29
C SER A 77 -3.90 -0.48 17.83
N CYS A 78 -4.75 -0.86 16.87
CA CYS A 78 -4.46 -0.75 15.44
C CYS A 78 -5.73 -0.49 14.63
N LEU A 79 -6.12 0.78 14.56
CA LEU A 79 -7.36 1.25 13.91
C LEU A 79 -7.40 0.85 12.43
N SER A 80 -6.26 0.90 11.75
CA SER A 80 -6.17 0.58 10.32
C SER A 80 -6.54 -0.88 10.00
N ARG A 81 -6.55 -1.80 10.96
CA ARG A 81 -6.76 -3.22 10.66
C ARG A 81 -8.17 -3.52 10.14
N TYR A 82 -9.18 -2.89 10.73
CA TYR A 82 -10.59 -3.15 10.42
C TYR A 82 -11.33 -1.90 9.95
N ASP A 83 -10.59 -0.83 9.62
CA ASP A 83 -11.16 0.43 9.20
C ASP A 83 -11.99 0.28 7.93
N SER A 84 -13.16 0.91 7.94
CA SER A 84 -14.10 0.85 6.82
C SER A 84 -13.54 1.38 5.51
N LEU A 85 -12.57 2.31 5.51
CA LEU A 85 -11.95 2.80 4.27
C LEU A 85 -11.17 1.70 3.53
N ILE A 86 -10.55 0.80 4.27
CA ILE A 86 -9.86 -0.37 3.70
C ILE A 86 -10.88 -1.39 3.19
N ASN A 87 -12.03 -1.50 3.85
CA ASN A 87 -13.13 -2.38 3.44
C ASN A 87 -13.89 -1.83 2.22
N ARG A 88 -14.07 -0.51 2.12
CA ARG A 88 -14.80 0.16 1.03
C ARG A 88 -14.19 -0.10 -0.33
N LYS A 89 -12.85 -0.14 -0.41
CA LYS A 89 -12.16 -0.51 -1.64
C LYS A 89 -12.32 -2.00 -1.96
N GLY A 90 -12.59 -2.84 -0.95
CA GLY A 90 -12.77 -4.28 -1.09
C GLY A 90 -11.50 -4.98 -1.60
N LEU A 91 -11.54 -6.30 -1.73
CA LEU A 91 -10.50 -7.04 -2.46
C LEU A 91 -10.86 -7.09 -3.95
N SER A 92 -9.87 -6.93 -4.83
CA SER A 92 -10.07 -7.10 -6.28
C SER A 92 -10.34 -8.57 -6.66
N ALA A 93 -9.97 -9.51 -5.79
CA ALA A 93 -10.23 -10.94 -5.92
C ALA A 93 -10.49 -11.58 -4.54
N LYS A 94 -11.24 -12.68 -4.49
CA LYS A 94 -11.42 -13.42 -3.22
C LYS A 94 -10.21 -14.32 -2.96
N PRO A 95 -9.69 -14.36 -1.71
CA PRO A 95 -8.63 -15.29 -1.35
C PRO A 95 -9.17 -16.71 -1.41
N SER A 96 -8.31 -17.67 -1.76
CA SER A 96 -8.71 -19.08 -1.76
C SER A 96 -8.97 -19.55 -0.33
N SER A 97 -9.90 -20.49 -0.15
CA SER A 97 -10.12 -21.13 1.16
C SER A 97 -8.85 -21.82 1.68
N TYR A 98 -8.02 -22.32 0.76
CA TYR A 98 -6.72 -22.92 1.08
C TYR A 98 -5.74 -21.90 1.66
N LEU A 99 -5.61 -20.71 1.06
CA LEU A 99 -4.80 -19.61 1.60
C LEU A 99 -5.29 -19.22 3.00
N ILE A 100 -6.59 -19.01 3.18
CA ILE A 100 -7.16 -18.67 4.50
C ILE A 100 -6.78 -19.75 5.53
N SER A 101 -6.98 -21.03 5.20
CA SER A 101 -6.60 -22.14 6.08
C SER A 101 -5.10 -22.17 6.39
N ARG A 102 -4.25 -21.93 5.39
CA ARG A 102 -2.79 -21.87 5.56
C ARG A 102 -2.37 -20.73 6.48
N LEU A 103 -2.98 -19.54 6.36
CA LEU A 103 -2.71 -18.41 7.25
C LEU A 103 -3.13 -18.70 8.70
N ARG A 104 -4.30 -19.32 8.92
CA ARG A 104 -4.71 -19.75 10.27
C ARG A 104 -3.76 -20.78 10.88
N LYS A 105 -3.27 -21.73 10.06
CA LYS A 105 -2.24 -22.70 10.50
C LYS A 105 -0.91 -22.01 10.83
N TYR A 106 -0.52 -21.01 10.03
CA TYR A 106 0.68 -20.22 10.31
C TYR A 106 0.54 -19.44 11.62
N GLU A 107 -0.61 -18.83 11.91
CA GLU A 107 -0.86 -18.13 13.17
C GLU A 107 -0.75 -19.07 14.39
N ALA A 108 -1.24 -20.30 14.27
CA ALA A 108 -1.08 -21.33 15.30
C ALA A 108 0.40 -21.72 15.50
N LEU A 109 1.13 -21.94 14.40
CA LEU A 109 2.58 -22.19 14.43
C LEU A 109 3.33 -21.03 15.10
N HIS A 110 3.02 -19.79 14.73
CA HIS A 110 3.66 -18.60 15.29
C HIS A 110 3.33 -18.42 16.78
N ARG A 111 2.14 -18.80 17.23
CA ARG A 111 1.80 -18.82 18.66
C ARG A 111 2.60 -19.85 19.45
N GLU A 112 2.83 -21.03 18.88
CA GLU A 112 3.58 -22.11 19.53
C GLU A 112 5.09 -21.85 19.55
N CYS A 113 5.61 -21.35 18.43
CA CYS A 113 7.05 -21.24 18.17
C CYS A 113 7.57 -19.80 18.24
N GLY A 114 6.72 -18.79 18.44
CA GLY A 114 7.07 -17.38 18.41
C GLY A 114 7.99 -16.94 19.55
N PRO A 115 8.41 -15.67 19.55
CA PRO A 115 9.34 -15.11 20.55
C PRO A 115 8.98 -15.47 22.00
N TYR A 116 10.00 -15.81 22.78
CA TYR A 116 9.92 -16.12 24.21
C TYR A 116 9.05 -17.32 24.63
N THR A 117 8.47 -18.08 23.69
CA THR A 117 7.84 -19.37 23.97
C THR A 117 8.86 -20.40 24.47
N GLN A 118 8.39 -21.48 25.09
CA GLN A 118 9.27 -22.59 25.52
C GLN A 118 10.04 -23.18 24.33
N SER A 119 9.37 -23.36 23.20
CA SER A 119 9.96 -23.90 21.98
C SER A 119 11.00 -22.95 21.36
N TYR A 120 10.72 -21.65 21.31
CA TYR A 120 11.70 -20.63 20.90
C TYR A 120 12.93 -20.62 21.81
N ASN A 121 12.73 -20.58 23.13
CA ASN A 121 13.86 -20.56 24.07
C ASN A 121 14.73 -21.81 23.97
N LYS A 122 14.15 -22.97 23.64
CA LYS A 122 14.91 -24.20 23.36
C LYS A 122 15.78 -24.03 22.11
N THR A 123 15.20 -23.62 21.00
CA THR A 123 15.95 -23.46 19.73
C THR A 123 17.01 -22.36 19.77
N VAL A 124 16.82 -21.31 20.58
CA VAL A 124 17.86 -20.29 20.85
C VAL A 124 19.01 -20.85 21.70
N LYS A 125 18.75 -21.73 22.67
CA LYS A 125 19.80 -22.42 23.43
C LYS A 125 20.65 -23.30 22.51
N ASP A 126 20.00 -24.04 21.62
CA ASP A 126 20.69 -24.88 20.63
C ASP A 126 21.55 -24.02 19.70
N LEU A 127 21.02 -22.88 19.23
CA LEU A 127 21.78 -21.91 18.41
C LEU A 127 23.04 -21.41 19.12
N ARG A 128 22.95 -21.06 20.42
CA ARG A 128 24.08 -20.60 21.23
C ARG A 128 25.14 -21.68 21.46
N SER A 129 24.73 -22.94 21.54
CA SER A 129 25.65 -24.07 21.73
C SER A 129 26.48 -24.39 20.49
N GLY A 130 26.09 -23.87 19.32
CA GLY A 130 26.78 -24.15 18.05
C GLY A 130 26.65 -25.59 17.57
N VAL A 131 25.88 -26.44 18.27
CA VAL A 131 25.68 -27.85 17.92
C VAL A 131 24.88 -27.92 16.61
N PRO A 132 25.45 -28.44 15.51
CA PRO A 132 24.68 -28.76 14.32
C PRO A 132 23.60 -29.75 14.72
N SER A 133 22.37 -29.57 14.26
CA SER A 133 21.20 -30.37 14.68
C SER A 133 21.32 -31.82 14.18
N GLN A 134 22.21 -32.61 14.78
CA GLN A 134 22.23 -34.05 14.64
C GLN A 134 21.24 -34.60 15.66
N SER A 135 20.13 -35.15 15.19
CA SER A 135 19.09 -35.83 16.00
C SER A 135 18.13 -34.94 16.80
N SER A 136 17.25 -34.24 16.10
CA SER A 136 15.81 -34.21 16.41
C SER A 136 15.13 -33.37 15.33
N SER A 137 13.95 -33.76 14.87
CA SER A 137 13.08 -32.86 14.12
C SER A 137 12.85 -31.63 15.00
N ALA A 138 13.59 -30.54 14.78
CA ALA A 138 13.37 -29.31 15.51
C ALA A 138 11.91 -28.93 15.28
N ALA A 139 11.10 -28.93 16.35
CA ALA A 139 9.66 -28.68 16.26
C ALA A 139 9.38 -27.31 15.62
N CYS A 140 10.29 -26.35 15.82
CA CYS A 140 10.22 -25.01 15.28
C CYS A 140 11.44 -24.71 14.39
N LYS A 141 11.17 -24.21 13.19
CA LYS A 141 12.15 -23.67 12.25
C LYS A 141 11.86 -22.19 12.02
N TYR A 142 12.90 -21.40 11.77
CA TYR A 142 12.82 -19.96 11.73
C TYR A 142 13.43 -19.40 10.44
N LEU A 143 12.84 -18.30 9.98
CA LEU A 143 13.38 -17.41 8.98
C LEU A 143 13.46 -16.01 9.59
N VAL A 144 14.67 -15.51 9.80
CA VAL A 144 14.93 -14.17 10.32
C VAL A 144 15.18 -13.24 9.13
N TRP A 145 14.26 -12.31 8.89
CA TRP A 145 14.45 -11.25 7.91
C TRP A 145 15.22 -10.08 8.54
N ILE A 146 16.31 -9.66 7.89
CA ILE A 146 17.20 -8.59 8.36
C ILE A 146 16.78 -7.27 7.70
N SER A 147 16.59 -6.23 8.51
CA SER A 147 16.21 -4.91 8.00
C SER A 147 17.31 -4.34 7.11
N TYR A 148 16.97 -4.06 5.85
CA TYR A 148 17.91 -3.62 4.83
C TYR A 148 17.17 -2.85 3.73
N SER A 149 17.82 -1.82 3.16
CA SER A 149 17.32 -1.02 2.03
C SER A 149 16.13 -0.10 2.36
N GLY A 150 15.58 0.55 1.32
CA GLY A 150 14.47 1.51 1.44
C GLY A 150 13.14 0.87 1.80
N LEU A 151 12.17 1.67 2.28
CA LEU A 151 10.88 1.17 2.77
C LEU A 151 10.11 0.30 1.75
N GLY A 152 10.06 0.71 0.48
CA GLY A 152 9.41 -0.09 -0.57
C GLY A 152 10.02 -1.49 -0.71
N ASN A 153 11.36 -1.57 -0.71
CA ASN A 153 12.08 -2.84 -0.77
C ASN A 153 11.83 -3.69 0.48
N ARG A 154 11.79 -3.06 1.67
CA ARG A 154 11.49 -3.76 2.93
C ARG A 154 10.11 -4.42 2.91
N ILE A 155 9.07 -3.69 2.48
CA ILE A 155 7.71 -4.23 2.38
C ILE A 155 7.64 -5.41 1.40
N LEU A 156 8.21 -5.27 0.20
CA LEU A 156 8.21 -6.33 -0.81
C LEU A 156 8.98 -7.58 -0.35
N THR A 157 10.11 -7.39 0.31
CA THR A 157 10.96 -8.49 0.76
C THR A 157 10.41 -9.20 1.99
N ILE A 158 9.72 -8.50 2.90
CA ILE A 158 9.00 -9.13 4.01
C ILE A 158 7.88 -10.03 3.46
N ALA A 159 7.12 -9.56 2.46
CA ALA A 159 6.10 -10.40 1.83
C ALA A 159 6.72 -11.64 1.13
N SER A 160 7.86 -11.47 0.48
CA SER A 160 8.60 -12.56 -0.17
C SER A 160 9.11 -13.59 0.86
N ALA A 161 9.70 -13.10 1.96
CA ALA A 161 10.17 -13.93 3.07
C ALA A 161 9.01 -14.64 3.77
N PHE A 162 7.87 -13.97 3.95
CA PHE A 162 6.67 -14.57 4.52
C PHE A 162 6.12 -15.70 3.64
N LEU A 163 6.04 -15.50 2.32
CA LEU A 163 5.65 -16.57 1.41
C LEU A 163 6.60 -17.77 1.52
N TYR A 164 7.91 -17.53 1.52
CA TYR A 164 8.88 -18.59 1.70
C TYR A 164 8.74 -19.30 3.05
N ALA A 165 8.42 -18.57 4.13
CA ALA A 165 8.12 -19.14 5.43
C ALA A 165 6.85 -20.03 5.42
N LEU A 166 5.80 -19.63 4.68
CA LEU A 166 4.63 -20.47 4.43
C LEU A 166 4.98 -21.74 3.66
N LEU A 167 5.83 -21.66 2.63
CA LEU A 167 6.21 -22.82 1.82
C LEU A 167 7.12 -23.80 2.56
N THR A 168 7.93 -23.31 3.51
CA THR A 168 8.93 -24.13 4.24
C THR A 168 8.55 -24.40 5.70
N ASN A 169 7.33 -24.05 6.10
CA ASN A 169 6.79 -24.22 7.45
C ASN A 169 7.71 -23.63 8.54
N ARG A 170 8.13 -22.38 8.33
CA ARG A 170 8.98 -21.62 9.25
C ARG A 170 8.21 -20.48 9.90
N VAL A 171 8.62 -20.11 11.11
CA VAL A 171 8.22 -18.85 11.75
C VAL A 171 9.05 -17.71 11.16
N LEU A 172 8.40 -16.68 10.65
CA LEU A 172 9.06 -15.44 10.22
C LEU A 172 9.30 -14.53 11.43
N LEU A 173 10.54 -14.10 11.64
CA LEU A 173 10.91 -13.09 12.63
C LEU A 173 11.57 -11.90 11.92
N LEU A 174 11.12 -10.68 12.23
CA LEU A 174 11.64 -9.47 11.63
C LEU A 174 12.64 -8.77 12.56
N ASP A 175 13.84 -8.51 12.06
CA ASP A 175 14.69 -7.49 12.67
C ASP A 175 13.96 -6.14 12.61
N PRO A 176 13.63 -5.51 13.76
CA PRO A 176 12.84 -4.28 13.78
C PRO A 176 13.60 -3.08 13.19
N GLY A 177 14.93 -3.18 13.03
CA GLY A 177 15.76 -2.06 12.60
C GLY A 177 15.55 -0.85 13.52
N LEU A 178 15.39 0.33 12.91
CA LEU A 178 15.18 1.59 13.63
C LEU A 178 13.71 2.02 13.72
N ASP A 179 12.82 1.51 12.87
CA ASP A 179 11.51 2.11 12.63
C ASP A 179 10.36 1.13 12.34
N MET A 180 10.61 -0.17 12.15
CA MET A 180 9.56 -1.10 11.71
C MET A 180 8.39 -1.19 12.71
N THR A 181 8.68 -1.11 14.01
CA THR A 181 7.68 -1.09 15.09
C THR A 181 6.81 0.16 15.10
N ASP A 182 7.29 1.26 14.52
CA ASP A 182 6.55 2.53 14.42
C ASP A 182 5.70 2.62 13.15
N LEU A 183 5.98 1.75 12.18
CA LEU A 183 5.33 1.73 10.87
C LEU A 183 4.19 0.71 10.80
N PHE A 184 4.38 -0.48 11.39
CA PHE A 184 3.47 -1.61 11.24
C PHE A 184 2.94 -2.14 12.58
N CYS A 185 1.66 -2.49 12.60
CA CYS A 185 1.05 -3.25 13.68
C CYS A 185 1.47 -4.73 13.63
N GLU A 186 1.29 -5.45 14.74
CA GLU A 186 1.50 -6.90 14.82
C GLU A 186 0.50 -7.65 13.92
N PRO A 187 0.92 -8.47 12.95
CA PRO A 187 0.00 -9.14 12.02
C PRO A 187 -0.58 -10.46 12.55
N PHE A 188 0.01 -11.05 13.59
CA PHE A 188 -0.38 -12.38 14.09
C PHE A 188 -1.06 -12.29 15.47
N PRO A 189 -2.23 -12.92 15.68
CA PRO A 189 -2.95 -12.82 16.94
C PRO A 189 -2.15 -13.37 18.13
N HIS A 190 -2.06 -12.58 19.21
CA HIS A 190 -1.41 -12.93 20.48
C HIS A 190 0.08 -13.26 20.41
N ALA A 191 0.78 -12.85 19.35
CA ALA A 191 2.21 -13.07 19.22
C ALA A 191 2.88 -11.89 18.51
N SER A 192 4.16 -11.67 18.80
CA SER A 192 4.96 -10.70 18.07
C SER A 192 5.71 -11.36 16.91
N TRP A 193 5.75 -10.69 15.76
CA TRP A 193 6.64 -11.07 14.66
C TRP A 193 8.04 -10.45 14.76
N PHE A 194 8.27 -9.54 15.71
CA PHE A 194 9.56 -8.89 15.86
C PHE A 194 10.57 -9.78 16.57
N LEU A 195 11.81 -9.72 16.09
CA LEU A 195 12.94 -10.44 16.66
C LEU A 195 13.31 -9.82 18.03
N PRO A 196 13.40 -10.65 19.09
CA PRO A 196 13.84 -10.22 20.41
C PRO A 196 15.17 -9.46 20.42
N PRO A 197 15.31 -8.40 21.25
CA PRO A 197 16.58 -7.66 21.38
C PRO A 197 17.74 -8.49 21.93
N ASP A 198 17.45 -9.55 22.68
CA ASP A 198 18.42 -10.50 23.23
C ASP A 198 18.73 -11.69 22.30
N PHE A 199 18.30 -11.63 21.03
CA PHE A 199 18.65 -12.64 20.03
C PHE A 199 20.18 -12.69 19.80
N PRO A 200 20.82 -13.87 19.93
CA PRO A 200 22.28 -13.98 20.06
C PRO A 200 23.08 -13.55 18.82
N LEU A 201 22.47 -13.55 17.62
CA LEU A 201 23.15 -13.17 16.38
C LEU A 201 22.88 -11.72 15.94
N ARG A 202 22.04 -10.97 16.67
CA ARG A 202 21.57 -9.64 16.23
C ARG A 202 22.73 -8.67 15.96
N ALA A 203 23.74 -8.65 16.83
CA ALA A 203 24.91 -7.79 16.67
C ALA A 203 25.76 -8.11 15.41
N GLN A 204 25.64 -9.32 14.86
CA GLN A 204 26.41 -9.75 13.70
C GLN A 204 25.76 -9.32 12.37
N PHE A 205 24.49 -8.91 12.38
CA PHE A 205 23.74 -8.66 11.15
C PHE A 205 24.48 -7.73 10.21
N HIS A 206 24.92 -6.55 10.66
CA HIS A 206 25.63 -5.58 9.82
C HIS A 206 26.93 -6.11 9.20
N HIS A 207 27.54 -7.15 9.76
CA HIS A 207 28.77 -7.76 9.25
C HIS A 207 28.55 -8.94 8.29
N LEU A 208 27.34 -9.51 8.27
CA LEU A 208 27.00 -10.60 7.36
C LEU A 208 27.08 -10.12 5.91
N ASN A 209 27.78 -10.87 5.06
CA ASN A 209 27.91 -10.64 3.62
C ASN A 209 28.32 -11.94 2.91
N GLN A 210 28.51 -11.89 1.59
CA GLN A 210 28.87 -13.06 0.77
C GLN A 210 30.15 -13.78 1.22
N LYS A 211 31.07 -13.08 1.91
CA LYS A 211 32.34 -13.63 2.41
C LYS A 211 32.21 -14.28 3.79
N SER A 212 31.08 -14.12 4.48
CA SER A 212 30.84 -14.72 5.79
C SER A 212 30.83 -16.24 5.70
N ALA A 213 31.47 -16.93 6.65
CA ALA A 213 31.57 -18.41 6.64
C ALA A 213 30.20 -19.12 6.66
N HIS A 214 29.19 -18.47 7.24
CA HIS A 214 27.81 -18.95 7.28
C HIS A 214 26.97 -18.54 6.05
N CYS A 215 27.54 -17.82 5.08
CA CYS A 215 26.84 -17.46 3.86
C CYS A 215 26.67 -18.70 2.99
N TYR A 216 25.45 -18.95 2.53
CA TYR A 216 25.12 -20.14 1.75
C TYR A 216 25.97 -20.27 0.48
N GLY A 217 26.05 -19.21 -0.35
CA GLY A 217 26.86 -19.23 -1.56
C GLY A 217 28.34 -19.54 -1.29
N LYS A 218 28.87 -19.09 -0.15
CA LYS A 218 30.24 -19.43 0.28
C LYS A 218 30.36 -20.88 0.76
N MET A 219 29.40 -21.36 1.55
CA MET A 219 29.39 -22.75 2.01
C MET A 219 29.40 -23.74 0.83
N ILE A 220 28.69 -23.42 -0.26
CA ILE A 220 28.71 -24.22 -1.49
C ILE A 220 30.09 -24.20 -2.15
N LYS A 221 30.75 -23.04 -2.24
CA LYS A 221 32.13 -22.94 -2.78
C LYS A 221 33.13 -23.75 -1.97
N ASP A 222 33.01 -23.68 -0.64
CA ASP A 222 33.93 -24.30 0.30
C ASP A 222 33.58 -25.78 0.59
N LYS A 223 32.46 -26.30 0.05
CA LYS A 223 31.91 -27.64 0.31
C LYS A 223 31.68 -27.94 1.80
N SER A 224 31.22 -26.93 2.54
CA SER A 224 30.87 -27.05 3.97
C SER A 224 29.46 -27.63 4.14
N VAL A 225 29.28 -28.57 5.09
CA VAL A 225 28.08 -29.43 5.14
C VAL A 225 27.23 -29.23 6.41
N THR A 226 27.70 -28.48 7.42
CA THR A 226 26.97 -28.36 8.69
C THR A 226 27.04 -26.97 9.29
N ALA A 227 25.89 -26.39 9.64
CA ALA A 227 25.80 -25.14 10.38
C ALA A 227 24.54 -25.10 11.27
N SER A 228 24.63 -24.47 12.44
CA SER A 228 23.47 -24.22 13.33
C SER A 228 22.53 -23.14 12.78
N PHE A 229 23.04 -22.28 11.90
CA PHE A 229 22.30 -21.32 11.11
C PHE A 229 22.95 -21.10 9.75
N VAL A 230 22.18 -20.65 8.78
CA VAL A 230 22.67 -20.27 7.45
C VAL A 230 22.24 -18.84 7.14
N TYR A 231 23.17 -18.03 6.64
CA TYR A 231 22.92 -16.71 6.10
C TYR A 231 22.65 -16.80 4.59
N LEU A 232 21.52 -16.28 4.16
CA LEU A 232 21.08 -16.18 2.78
C LEU A 232 21.29 -14.74 2.32
N HIS A 233 22.27 -14.55 1.44
CA HIS A 233 22.54 -13.28 0.81
C HIS A 233 21.71 -13.18 -0.50
N LEU A 234 20.53 -12.58 -0.40
CA LEU A 234 19.58 -12.42 -1.52
C LEU A 234 19.36 -10.92 -1.85
N ALA A 235 20.37 -10.10 -1.59
CA ALA A 235 20.41 -8.72 -2.06
C ALA A 235 20.73 -8.70 -3.57
N HIS A 236 20.47 -7.57 -4.24
CA HIS A 236 20.66 -7.43 -5.69
C HIS A 236 22.10 -7.72 -6.18
N ASP A 237 23.10 -7.61 -5.30
CA ASP A 237 24.52 -7.83 -5.57
C ASP A 237 25.00 -9.28 -5.36
N TYR A 238 24.08 -10.20 -5.04
CA TYR A 238 24.35 -11.62 -4.88
C TYR A 238 24.95 -12.33 -6.11
N ASP A 239 25.74 -13.37 -5.86
CA ASP A 239 26.46 -14.10 -6.91
C ASP A 239 25.72 -15.34 -7.41
N ASP A 240 26.34 -16.09 -8.33
CA ASP A 240 25.73 -17.27 -8.94
C ASP A 240 25.56 -18.44 -7.96
N GLN A 241 26.36 -18.49 -6.90
CA GLN A 241 26.23 -19.52 -5.86
C GLN A 241 25.14 -19.15 -4.86
N ASP A 242 24.99 -17.88 -4.53
CA ASP A 242 23.85 -17.40 -3.73
C ASP A 242 22.51 -17.66 -4.44
N LYS A 243 22.48 -17.50 -5.78
CA LYS A 243 21.32 -17.78 -6.63
C LYS A 243 20.87 -19.25 -6.62
N LEU A 244 21.71 -20.19 -6.20
CA LEU A 244 21.31 -21.60 -6.03
C LEU A 244 20.24 -21.79 -4.95
N PHE A 245 19.98 -20.77 -4.12
CA PHE A 245 18.78 -20.71 -3.28
C PHE A 245 17.49 -21.06 -4.05
N PHE A 246 17.40 -20.71 -5.34
CA PHE A 246 16.22 -20.98 -6.18
C PHE A 246 16.22 -22.37 -6.85
N CYS A 247 16.98 -23.33 -6.34
CA CYS A 247 17.05 -24.71 -6.84
C CYS A 247 16.50 -25.72 -5.82
N ASP A 248 15.74 -26.73 -6.29
CA ASP A 248 15.12 -27.73 -5.39
C ASP A 248 16.14 -28.54 -4.59
N GLU A 249 17.32 -28.84 -5.17
CA GLU A 249 18.37 -29.63 -4.51
C GLU A 249 18.90 -28.90 -3.27
N ASP A 250 19.17 -27.61 -3.45
CA ASP A 250 19.66 -26.68 -2.45
C ASP A 250 18.62 -26.42 -1.35
N GLN A 251 17.34 -26.35 -1.71
CA GLN A 251 16.23 -26.26 -0.74
C GLN A 251 16.15 -27.44 0.22
N ARG A 252 16.48 -28.68 -0.22
CA ARG A 252 16.49 -29.85 0.68
C ARG A 252 17.52 -29.73 1.80
N PHE A 253 18.66 -29.09 1.51
CA PHE A 253 19.65 -28.78 2.53
C PHE A 253 19.13 -27.68 3.47
N LEU A 254 18.61 -26.58 2.89
CA LEU A 254 18.11 -25.46 3.68
C LEU A 254 16.94 -25.85 4.58
N ASP A 255 16.09 -26.79 4.17
CA ASP A 255 14.96 -27.28 4.97
C ASP A 255 15.38 -27.92 6.30
N GLN A 256 16.59 -28.50 6.36
CA GLN A 256 17.15 -29.13 7.55
C GLN A 256 17.72 -28.13 8.56
N VAL A 257 18.05 -26.91 8.12
CA VAL A 257 18.66 -25.87 8.96
C VAL A 257 17.58 -25.18 9.80
N PRO A 258 17.64 -25.19 11.13
CA PRO A 258 16.59 -24.58 11.96
C PRO A 258 16.53 -23.05 11.82
N TRP A 259 17.66 -22.38 11.67
CA TRP A 259 17.74 -20.92 11.60
C TRP A 259 18.26 -20.46 10.24
N LEU A 260 17.40 -19.82 9.45
CA LEU A 260 17.80 -19.11 8.23
C LEU A 260 17.77 -17.61 8.50
N LEU A 261 18.85 -16.91 8.18
CA LEU A 261 18.93 -15.44 8.25
C LEU A 261 18.96 -14.91 6.83
N VAL A 262 18.00 -14.09 6.43
CA VAL A 262 17.90 -13.56 5.06
C VAL A 262 18.11 -12.05 5.06
N ARG A 263 19.02 -11.58 4.20
CA ARG A 263 19.10 -10.18 3.79
C ARG A 263 18.73 -10.10 2.32
N THR A 264 17.77 -9.25 2.00
CA THR A 264 17.31 -9.06 0.61
C THR A 264 16.72 -7.67 0.44
N ASP A 265 16.75 -7.17 -0.79
CA ASP A 265 16.06 -5.96 -1.25
C ASP A 265 15.22 -6.22 -2.51
N ASN A 266 14.93 -7.48 -2.80
CA ASN A 266 14.24 -7.94 -4.00
C ASN A 266 12.91 -8.66 -3.71
N TYR A 267 11.91 -8.42 -4.55
CA TYR A 267 10.67 -9.19 -4.55
C TYR A 267 10.88 -10.55 -5.24
N PHE A 268 11.45 -11.54 -4.55
CA PHE A 268 11.91 -12.78 -5.18
C PHE A 268 10.82 -13.84 -5.46
N VAL A 269 9.56 -13.52 -5.19
CA VAL A 269 8.41 -14.43 -5.36
C VAL A 269 8.31 -15.06 -6.75
N PRO A 270 8.50 -14.34 -7.88
CA PRO A 270 8.35 -14.94 -9.21
C PRO A 270 9.24 -16.17 -9.44
N SER A 271 10.45 -16.20 -8.86
CA SER A 271 11.33 -17.36 -8.99
C SER A 271 10.93 -18.53 -8.10
N LEU A 272 10.18 -18.32 -7.02
CA LEU A 272 9.58 -19.42 -6.25
C LEU A 272 8.53 -20.18 -7.08
N PHE A 273 7.82 -19.49 -7.99
CA PHE A 273 6.88 -20.11 -8.92
C PHE A 273 7.55 -20.93 -10.03
N LEU A 274 8.87 -20.82 -10.19
CA LEU A 274 9.64 -21.64 -11.13
C LEU A 274 10.17 -22.92 -10.48
N MET A 275 9.95 -23.13 -9.17
CA MET A 275 10.48 -24.25 -8.42
C MET A 275 9.47 -25.41 -8.35
N PRO A 276 9.77 -26.58 -8.95
CA PRO A 276 8.91 -27.75 -8.90
C PRO A 276 8.44 -28.14 -7.51
N SER A 277 9.29 -28.02 -6.47
CA SER A 277 8.91 -28.39 -5.10
C SER A 277 7.81 -27.52 -4.51
N PHE A 278 7.62 -26.30 -5.02
CA PHE A 278 6.63 -25.34 -4.49
C PHE A 278 5.40 -25.18 -5.39
N GLU A 279 5.44 -25.68 -6.61
CA GLU A 279 4.39 -25.49 -7.62
C GLU A 279 2.99 -25.88 -7.11
N GLN A 280 2.83 -27.07 -6.53
CA GLN A 280 1.53 -27.56 -6.06
C GLN A 280 0.95 -26.66 -4.96
N GLU A 281 1.76 -26.31 -3.95
CA GLU A 281 1.35 -25.48 -2.82
C GLU A 281 0.98 -24.07 -3.31
N LEU A 282 1.82 -23.47 -4.16
CA LEU A 282 1.57 -22.14 -4.74
C LEU A 282 0.29 -22.09 -5.58
N ASN A 283 0.01 -23.12 -6.38
CA ASN A 283 -1.21 -23.21 -7.18
C ASN A 283 -2.48 -23.30 -6.31
N GLN A 284 -2.40 -23.93 -5.13
CA GLN A 284 -3.52 -24.01 -4.19
C GLN A 284 -3.70 -22.70 -3.40
N LEU A 285 -2.59 -22.09 -2.96
CA LEU A 285 -2.61 -20.79 -2.27
C LEU A 285 -3.15 -19.70 -3.19
N PHE A 286 -2.67 -19.64 -4.43
CA PHE A 286 -2.96 -18.56 -5.37
C PHE A 286 -3.43 -19.09 -6.73
N PRO A 287 -4.70 -19.52 -6.84
CA PRO A 287 -5.29 -19.88 -8.14
C PRO A 287 -5.20 -18.73 -9.15
N ASN A 288 -5.31 -17.49 -8.67
CA ASN A 288 -4.89 -16.31 -9.41
C ASN A 288 -3.46 -15.91 -8.99
N ARG A 289 -2.49 -16.11 -9.88
CA ARG A 289 -1.08 -15.79 -9.61
C ARG A 289 -0.77 -14.30 -9.56
N GLU A 290 -1.68 -13.44 -10.02
CA GLU A 290 -1.53 -11.98 -9.93
C GLU A 290 -1.91 -11.39 -8.57
N THR A 291 -2.34 -12.23 -7.61
CA THR A 291 -2.85 -11.76 -6.31
C THR A 291 -1.91 -12.06 -5.15
N VAL A 292 -0.69 -12.52 -5.41
CA VAL A 292 0.23 -13.00 -4.36
C VAL A 292 0.60 -11.85 -3.42
N PHE A 293 1.23 -10.79 -3.94
CA PHE A 293 1.57 -9.64 -3.14
C PHE A 293 0.32 -8.91 -2.65
N HIS A 294 -0.76 -8.85 -3.43
CA HIS A 294 -2.02 -8.23 -2.99
C HIS A 294 -2.56 -8.83 -1.69
N PHE A 295 -2.67 -10.15 -1.62
CA PHE A 295 -3.19 -10.82 -0.41
C PHE A 295 -2.19 -10.79 0.74
N LEU A 296 -0.90 -11.05 0.48
CA LEU A 296 0.09 -11.05 1.54
C LEU A 296 0.30 -9.66 2.12
N ALA A 297 0.31 -8.61 1.28
CA ALA A 297 0.47 -7.24 1.75
C ALA A 297 -0.70 -6.79 2.62
N ARG A 298 -1.93 -7.11 2.21
CA ARG A 298 -3.15 -6.78 2.98
C ARG A 298 -3.33 -7.58 4.25
N TYR A 299 -2.67 -8.73 4.36
CA TYR A 299 -2.63 -9.54 5.57
C TYR A 299 -1.55 -9.05 6.56
N LEU A 300 -0.37 -8.68 6.06
CA LEU A 300 0.79 -8.36 6.90
C LEU A 300 0.86 -6.88 7.31
N PHE A 301 0.59 -5.96 6.38
CA PHE A 301 1.01 -4.56 6.54
C PHE A 301 -0.16 -3.66 6.94
N HIS A 302 -0.39 -3.54 8.23
CA HIS A 302 -1.34 -2.58 8.79
C HIS A 302 -0.60 -1.39 9.39
N PRO A 303 -0.84 -0.15 8.93
CA PRO A 303 -0.21 1.05 9.49
C PRO A 303 -0.53 1.23 10.97
N THR A 304 0.45 1.62 11.78
CA THR A 304 0.19 2.06 13.16
C THR A 304 -0.79 3.24 13.20
N ASN A 305 -1.45 3.47 14.33
CA ASN A 305 -2.40 4.58 14.48
C ASN A 305 -1.81 5.95 14.10
N ARG A 306 -0.50 6.14 14.33
CA ARG A 306 0.21 7.37 13.95
C ARG A 306 0.24 7.58 12.44
N VAL A 307 0.61 6.53 11.69
CA VAL A 307 0.60 6.56 10.22
C VAL A 307 -0.84 6.60 9.69
N TRP A 308 -1.74 5.79 10.26
CA TRP A 308 -3.14 5.75 9.85
C TRP A 308 -3.81 7.12 10.00
N GLY A 309 -3.50 7.86 11.07
CA GLY A 309 -3.96 9.23 11.22
C GLY A 309 -3.51 10.17 10.10
N LEU A 310 -2.32 9.99 9.53
CA LEU A 310 -1.87 10.76 8.35
C LEU A 310 -2.73 10.42 7.12
N VAL A 311 -2.98 9.12 6.90
CA VAL A 311 -3.80 8.63 5.78
C VAL A 311 -5.23 9.16 5.87
N ILE A 312 -5.90 8.95 7.01
CA ILE A 312 -7.30 9.33 7.22
C ILE A 312 -7.50 10.84 7.07
N ARG A 313 -6.71 11.65 7.77
CA ARG A 313 -6.87 13.11 7.72
C ARG A 313 -6.67 13.65 6.30
N TYR A 314 -5.70 13.11 5.57
CA TYR A 314 -5.46 13.55 4.19
C TYR A 314 -6.57 13.09 3.25
N TYR A 315 -6.99 11.83 3.36
CA TYR A 315 -8.06 11.28 2.53
C TYR A 315 -9.38 12.05 2.75
N GLU A 316 -9.78 12.26 4.00
CA GLU A 316 -11.01 12.98 4.33
C GLU A 316 -11.00 14.44 3.85
N ALA A 317 -9.87 15.13 4.02
CA ALA A 317 -9.76 16.54 3.66
C ALA A 317 -9.69 16.79 2.13
N TYR A 318 -9.03 15.90 1.39
CA TYR A 318 -8.66 16.19 -0.02
C TYR A 318 -9.22 15.18 -1.03
N LEU A 319 -9.55 13.95 -0.62
CA LEU A 319 -9.86 12.84 -1.55
C LEU A 319 -11.26 12.24 -1.35
N ALA A 320 -11.94 12.47 -0.24
CA ALA A 320 -13.19 11.75 0.06
C ALA A 320 -14.37 12.18 -0.84
N ASN A 321 -14.51 13.46 -1.13
CA ASN A 321 -15.70 14.04 -1.78
C ASN A 321 -15.48 14.35 -3.27
N VAL A 322 -14.97 13.38 -4.03
CA VAL A 322 -14.79 13.47 -5.49
C VAL A 322 -15.34 12.24 -6.20
N ASP A 323 -15.66 12.38 -7.49
CA ASP A 323 -16.21 11.31 -8.31
C ASP A 323 -15.14 10.29 -8.75
N GLU A 324 -13.90 10.73 -8.95
CA GLU A 324 -12.78 9.87 -9.35
C GLU A 324 -11.44 10.34 -8.75
N ARG A 325 -10.59 9.38 -8.33
CA ARG A 325 -9.26 9.62 -7.76
C ARG A 325 -8.18 9.06 -8.68
N VAL A 326 -7.27 9.92 -9.12
CA VAL A 326 -6.13 9.54 -9.96
C VAL A 326 -4.85 9.67 -9.15
N GLY A 327 -4.18 8.54 -8.88
CA GLY A 327 -2.86 8.52 -8.26
C GLY A 327 -1.76 8.64 -9.31
N ILE A 328 -0.77 9.51 -9.08
CA ILE A 328 0.43 9.62 -9.92
C ILE A 328 1.65 9.52 -9.01
N GLN A 329 2.32 8.37 -9.07
CA GLN A 329 3.54 8.09 -8.32
C GLN A 329 4.75 8.40 -9.19
N ILE A 330 5.54 9.41 -8.78
CA ILE A 330 6.68 9.91 -9.53
C ILE A 330 7.98 9.59 -8.78
N ARG A 331 8.82 8.76 -9.39
CA ARG A 331 10.19 8.51 -8.96
C ARG A 331 11.12 8.68 -10.15
N VAL A 332 12.05 9.61 -10.04
CA VAL A 332 13.09 9.83 -11.05
C VAL A 332 14.42 9.30 -10.51
N PHE A 333 15.06 8.42 -11.27
CA PHE A 333 16.40 7.89 -10.99
C PHE A 333 17.43 8.66 -11.82
N ASP A 334 17.75 9.89 -11.38
CA ASP A 334 18.75 10.78 -11.99
C ASP A 334 19.60 11.40 -10.87
N THR A 335 20.84 11.79 -11.16
CA THR A 335 21.75 12.44 -10.21
C THR A 335 21.46 13.93 -10.05
N GLY A 336 20.75 14.55 -10.99
CA GLY A 336 20.35 15.94 -10.93
C GLY A 336 19.16 16.18 -10.00
N THR A 337 19.09 17.38 -9.43
CA THR A 337 17.94 17.84 -8.66
C THR A 337 16.85 18.32 -9.63
N GLY A 338 15.82 17.50 -9.83
CA GLY A 338 14.64 17.87 -10.62
C GLY A 338 13.84 19.05 -10.03
N PRO A 339 12.65 19.36 -10.56
CA PRO A 339 11.90 18.60 -11.54
C PRO A 339 12.50 18.69 -12.94
N PHE A 340 12.23 17.69 -13.80
CA PHE A 340 12.68 17.70 -15.18
C PHE A 340 11.51 17.88 -16.14
N GLN A 341 11.67 18.75 -17.15
CA GLN A 341 10.60 19.04 -18.10
C GLN A 341 10.19 17.78 -18.89
N HIS A 342 11.14 16.96 -19.33
CA HIS A 342 10.83 15.73 -20.05
C HIS A 342 10.00 14.72 -19.24
N VAL A 343 10.14 14.71 -17.91
CA VAL A 343 9.31 13.86 -17.02
C VAL A 343 7.90 14.45 -16.93
N LEU A 344 7.77 15.77 -16.80
CA LEU A 344 6.45 16.41 -16.84
C LEU A 344 5.74 16.17 -18.18
N ASP A 345 6.45 16.35 -19.29
CA ASP A 345 5.91 16.12 -20.63
C ASP A 345 5.45 14.67 -20.79
N GLN A 346 6.22 13.71 -20.28
CA GLN A 346 5.84 12.30 -20.25
C GLN A 346 4.59 12.04 -19.40
N ILE A 347 4.50 12.62 -18.21
CA ILE A 347 3.33 12.49 -17.32
C ILE A 347 2.08 12.99 -18.05
N LEU A 348 2.14 14.21 -18.60
CA LEU A 348 1.02 14.84 -19.31
C LEU A 348 0.64 14.04 -20.56
N ALA A 349 1.63 13.61 -21.35
CA ALA A 349 1.39 12.77 -22.51
C ALA A 349 0.72 11.44 -22.14
N CYS A 350 1.12 10.81 -21.04
CA CYS A 350 0.48 9.57 -20.56
C CYS A 350 -0.98 9.81 -20.13
N VAL A 351 -1.22 10.76 -19.21
CA VAL A 351 -2.55 10.94 -18.63
C VAL A 351 -3.58 11.43 -19.65
N PHE A 352 -3.16 12.21 -20.66
CA PHE A 352 -4.05 12.66 -21.73
C PHE A 352 -4.29 11.57 -22.77
N LYS A 353 -3.23 10.88 -23.23
CA LYS A 353 -3.36 9.81 -24.22
C LYS A 353 -4.27 8.68 -23.73
N GLU A 354 -4.14 8.33 -22.45
CA GLU A 354 -4.90 7.24 -21.84
C GLU A 354 -6.22 7.71 -21.19
N ASN A 355 -6.63 8.96 -21.42
CA ASN A 355 -7.87 9.57 -20.92
C ASN A 355 -8.06 9.48 -19.39
N LEU A 356 -6.95 9.52 -18.64
CA LEU A 356 -6.99 9.52 -17.18
C LEU A 356 -7.36 10.90 -16.64
N LEU A 357 -6.84 11.95 -17.31
CA LEU A 357 -7.14 13.34 -17.03
C LEU A 357 -7.53 14.07 -18.32
N PRO A 358 -8.41 15.09 -18.24
CA PRO A 358 -8.80 15.85 -19.41
C PRO A 358 -7.70 16.83 -19.84
N ASP A 359 -7.58 17.05 -21.14
CA ASP A 359 -6.76 18.13 -21.71
C ASP A 359 -7.39 19.51 -21.39
N VAL A 360 -6.61 20.57 -21.51
CA VAL A 360 -7.01 21.95 -21.19
C VAL A 360 -7.14 22.83 -22.44
N ASN A 361 -8.10 23.74 -22.42
CA ASN A 361 -8.30 24.70 -23.52
C ASN A 361 -7.57 26.01 -23.22
N ARG A 362 -6.49 26.28 -23.95
CA ARG A 362 -5.69 27.52 -23.79
C ARG A 362 -6.23 28.73 -24.56
N LYS A 363 -7.27 28.54 -25.40
CA LYS A 363 -7.82 29.60 -26.26
C LYS A 363 -9.08 30.25 -25.69
N GLN A 364 -9.81 29.55 -24.83
CA GLN A 364 -11.06 30.03 -24.25
C GLN A 364 -10.92 30.19 -22.74
N ALA A 365 -11.47 31.28 -22.20
CA ALA A 365 -11.43 31.56 -20.76
C ALA A 365 -12.42 30.71 -19.95
N THR A 366 -13.54 30.30 -20.56
CA THR A 366 -14.58 29.49 -19.92
C THR A 366 -15.23 28.54 -20.93
N ILE A 367 -15.73 27.40 -20.43
CA ILE A 367 -16.52 26.44 -21.21
C ILE A 367 -17.93 26.41 -20.63
N SER A 368 -18.93 26.62 -21.47
CA SER A 368 -20.33 26.52 -21.08
C SER A 368 -20.73 25.05 -21.01
N SER A 369 -20.75 24.47 -19.81
CA SER A 369 -21.24 23.11 -19.56
C SER A 369 -22.67 23.15 -19.01
N SER A 370 -23.58 22.42 -19.66
CA SER A 370 -24.95 22.22 -19.18
C SER A 370 -25.03 20.95 -18.31
N GLY A 371 -24.51 21.02 -17.09
CA GLY A 371 -24.56 19.91 -16.12
C GLY A 371 -23.64 20.11 -14.92
N LYS A 372 -23.84 19.32 -13.84
CA LYS A 372 -22.89 19.27 -12.73
C LYS A 372 -21.62 18.55 -13.24
N PRO A 373 -20.45 19.21 -13.28
CA PRO A 373 -19.25 18.59 -13.80
C PRO A 373 -18.78 17.46 -12.88
N LYS A 374 -18.28 16.37 -13.46
CA LYS A 374 -17.56 15.35 -12.68
C LYS A 374 -16.31 15.98 -12.07
N SER A 375 -16.01 15.58 -10.85
CA SER A 375 -14.88 16.05 -10.06
C SER A 375 -13.81 14.97 -9.95
N LYS A 376 -12.56 15.32 -10.25
CA LYS A 376 -11.39 14.45 -10.10
C LYS A 376 -10.43 15.01 -9.07
N ALA A 377 -9.92 14.17 -8.18
CA ALA A 377 -8.77 14.48 -7.34
C ALA A 377 -7.53 13.76 -7.88
N VAL A 378 -6.46 14.51 -8.16
CA VAL A 378 -5.17 13.98 -8.57
C VAL A 378 -4.25 13.98 -7.36
N LEU A 379 -3.91 12.79 -6.87
CA LEU A 379 -2.94 12.59 -5.81
C LEU A 379 -1.55 12.37 -6.43
N MET A 380 -0.66 13.34 -6.28
CA MET A 380 0.71 13.25 -6.78
C MET A 380 1.69 12.99 -5.63
N THR A 381 2.57 12.01 -5.79
CA THR A 381 3.65 11.71 -4.82
C THR A 381 4.99 11.79 -5.52
N SER A 382 5.91 12.54 -4.93
CA SER A 382 7.22 12.84 -5.50
C SER A 382 8.11 13.44 -4.43
N LEU A 383 9.42 13.20 -4.51
CA LEU A 383 10.38 13.93 -3.69
C LEU A 383 10.39 15.44 -4.02
N SER A 384 10.14 15.80 -5.27
CA SER A 384 10.04 17.20 -5.74
C SER A 384 8.58 17.66 -5.81
N SER A 385 8.29 18.87 -5.34
CA SER A 385 6.95 19.49 -5.47
C SER A 385 6.64 20.00 -6.87
N GLY A 386 7.66 20.27 -7.68
CA GLY A 386 7.51 21.01 -8.93
C GLY A 386 6.68 20.30 -10.00
N TYR A 387 6.51 18.98 -9.93
CA TYR A 387 5.56 18.28 -10.83
C TYR A 387 4.11 18.58 -10.45
N SER A 388 3.77 18.49 -9.16
CA SER A 388 2.41 18.77 -8.68
C SER A 388 2.05 20.24 -8.85
N GLU A 389 2.99 21.15 -8.60
CA GLU A 389 2.78 22.59 -8.78
C GLU A 389 2.44 22.90 -10.24
N LYS A 390 3.23 22.42 -11.21
CA LYS A 390 2.99 22.67 -12.63
C LYS A 390 1.66 22.08 -13.13
N VAL A 391 1.27 20.88 -12.67
CA VAL A 391 -0.02 20.28 -13.05
C VAL A 391 -1.20 21.01 -12.39
N ARG A 392 -1.05 21.44 -11.13
CA ARG A 392 -2.05 22.25 -10.43
C ARG A 392 -2.26 23.58 -11.15
N ASP A 393 -1.19 24.29 -11.46
CA ASP A 393 -1.25 25.61 -12.09
C ASP A 393 -1.89 25.51 -13.49
N MET A 394 -1.60 24.45 -14.25
CA MET A 394 -2.27 24.17 -15.52
C MET A 394 -3.80 24.05 -15.39
N TYR A 395 -4.31 23.29 -14.42
CA TYR A 395 -5.76 23.15 -14.21
C TYR A 395 -6.41 24.36 -13.53
N TRP A 396 -5.61 25.21 -12.86
CA TRP A 396 -6.07 26.47 -12.30
C TRP A 396 -6.21 27.56 -13.36
N GLU A 397 -5.24 27.66 -14.28
CA GLU A 397 -5.17 28.71 -15.30
C GLU A 397 -6.08 28.44 -16.50
N PHE A 398 -6.35 27.17 -16.83
CA PHE A 398 -7.05 26.80 -18.06
C PHE A 398 -8.24 25.87 -17.81
N PRO A 399 -9.41 26.13 -18.43
CA PRO A 399 -10.56 25.24 -18.29
C PRO A 399 -10.32 23.90 -19.01
N THR A 400 -10.85 22.82 -18.43
CA THR A 400 -10.77 21.47 -19.00
C THR A 400 -11.67 21.33 -20.23
N THR A 401 -11.17 20.69 -21.28
CA THR A 401 -11.91 20.46 -22.54
C THR A 401 -13.21 19.68 -22.35
N THR A 402 -13.30 18.87 -21.29
CA THR A 402 -14.47 18.07 -20.92
C THR A 402 -15.42 18.78 -19.96
N GLY A 403 -15.02 19.92 -19.40
CA GLY A 403 -15.74 20.62 -18.33
C GLY A 403 -15.60 19.96 -16.94
N GLU A 404 -14.84 18.89 -16.79
CA GLU A 404 -14.57 18.25 -15.49
C GLU A 404 -13.77 19.17 -14.56
N ALA A 405 -14.08 19.14 -13.27
CA ALA A 405 -13.34 19.88 -12.25
C ALA A 405 -12.17 19.03 -11.74
N VAL A 406 -10.93 19.54 -11.83
CA VAL A 406 -9.73 18.79 -11.45
C VAL A 406 -9.02 19.52 -10.31
N GLY A 407 -8.88 18.85 -9.16
CA GLY A 407 -8.03 19.29 -8.04
C GLY A 407 -6.75 18.47 -7.98
N VAL A 408 -5.61 19.12 -7.74
CA VAL A 408 -4.30 18.47 -7.67
C VAL A 408 -3.70 18.63 -6.28
N PHE A 409 -3.29 17.52 -5.67
CA PHE A 409 -2.89 17.44 -4.28
C PHE A 409 -1.60 16.62 -4.12
N GLN A 410 -0.65 17.14 -3.33
CA GLN A 410 0.57 16.43 -2.96
C GLN A 410 0.71 16.43 -1.42
N PRO A 411 0.85 15.26 -0.76
CA PRO A 411 0.92 15.20 0.70
C PRO A 411 2.22 15.76 1.29
N SER A 412 3.36 15.46 0.67
CA SER A 412 4.66 15.93 1.11
C SER A 412 5.64 16.09 -0.05
N HIS A 413 6.75 16.79 0.19
CA HIS A 413 7.82 17.05 -0.78
C HIS A 413 9.20 17.02 -0.07
N GLU A 414 9.63 15.82 0.32
CA GLU A 414 10.82 15.62 1.18
C GLU A 414 12.17 15.99 0.53
N GLY A 415 12.19 16.30 -0.77
CA GLY A 415 13.37 16.72 -1.54
C GLY A 415 14.32 15.57 -1.88
N TYR A 416 14.71 14.78 -0.88
CA TYR A 416 15.58 13.61 -1.00
C TYR A 416 15.13 12.48 -0.07
N GLN A 417 15.57 11.26 -0.37
CA GLN A 417 15.24 10.07 0.42
C GLN A 417 16.06 10.04 1.71
N GLN A 418 15.39 9.97 2.86
CA GLN A 418 15.99 9.89 4.20
C GLN A 418 15.62 8.54 4.84
N THR A 419 16.23 7.47 4.32
CA THR A 419 15.96 6.11 4.85
C THR A 419 16.35 6.04 6.32
N GLU A 420 15.65 5.21 7.10
CA GLU A 420 15.79 5.12 8.57
C GLU A 420 15.41 6.37 9.38
N ASN A 421 14.98 7.47 8.75
CA ASN A 421 14.34 8.57 9.46
C ASN A 421 12.86 8.22 9.75
N GLN A 422 12.53 8.12 11.04
CA GLN A 422 11.21 7.70 11.52
C GLN A 422 10.05 8.51 10.90
N MET A 423 10.13 9.84 10.92
CA MET A 423 9.04 10.69 10.39
C MET A 423 8.97 10.61 8.86
N HIS A 424 10.12 10.55 8.18
CA HIS A 424 10.19 10.40 6.74
C HIS A 424 9.51 9.10 6.29
N ASN A 425 9.83 7.97 6.94
CA ASN A 425 9.25 6.68 6.58
C ASN A 425 7.76 6.58 6.95
N GLN A 426 7.31 7.23 8.02
CA GLN A 426 5.87 7.33 8.33
C GLN A 426 5.09 8.07 7.24
N LYS A 427 5.62 9.19 6.72
CA LYS A 427 5.02 9.91 5.59
C LYS A 427 5.05 9.08 4.31
N ALA A 428 6.19 8.48 3.98
CA ALA A 428 6.33 7.60 2.82
C ALA A 428 5.33 6.43 2.88
N TRP A 429 5.14 5.84 4.06
CA TRP A 429 4.17 4.76 4.26
C TRP A 429 2.73 5.25 4.06
N ALA A 430 2.39 6.41 4.63
CA ALA A 430 1.08 7.03 4.44
C ALA A 430 0.80 7.37 2.96
N GLU A 431 1.80 7.85 2.21
CA GLU A 431 1.68 8.14 0.78
C GLU A 431 1.46 6.89 -0.07
N MET A 432 2.21 5.80 0.18
CA MET A 432 1.97 4.51 -0.48
C MET A 432 0.53 4.04 -0.24
N TYR A 433 0.03 4.19 0.99
CA TYR A 433 -1.34 3.85 1.35
C TYR A 433 -2.37 4.75 0.66
N LEU A 434 -2.16 6.06 0.62
CA LEU A 434 -3.06 7.00 -0.07
C LEU A 434 -3.15 6.70 -1.57
N LEU A 435 -2.03 6.43 -2.23
CA LEU A 435 -2.02 5.97 -3.63
C LEU A 435 -2.82 4.69 -3.80
N SER A 436 -2.70 3.75 -2.85
CA SER A 436 -3.45 2.50 -2.86
C SER A 436 -4.97 2.70 -2.72
N LEU A 437 -5.44 3.89 -2.32
CA LEU A 437 -6.87 4.24 -2.22
C LEU A 437 -7.42 4.96 -3.46
N THR A 438 -6.60 5.17 -4.49
CA THR A 438 -7.03 5.80 -5.76
C THR A 438 -7.76 4.82 -6.68
N ASP A 439 -8.54 5.31 -7.62
CA ASP A 439 -9.32 4.49 -8.57
C ASP A 439 -8.43 4.06 -9.75
N VAL A 440 -7.57 4.95 -10.22
CA VAL A 440 -6.55 4.68 -11.25
C VAL A 440 -5.19 5.14 -10.76
N LEU A 441 -4.15 4.38 -11.08
CA LEU A 441 -2.78 4.65 -10.64
C LEU A 441 -1.82 4.69 -11.84
N VAL A 442 -1.01 5.75 -11.89
CA VAL A 442 0.18 5.88 -12.72
C VAL A 442 1.40 5.67 -11.81
N THR A 443 2.36 4.86 -12.25
CA THR A 443 3.59 4.53 -11.51
C THR A 443 4.82 4.83 -12.34
N SER A 444 5.96 5.01 -11.67
CA SER A 444 7.25 5.19 -12.34
C SER A 444 7.98 3.85 -12.46
N SER A 445 8.60 3.61 -13.62
CA SER A 445 9.45 2.43 -13.85
C SER A 445 10.48 2.24 -12.73
N TRP A 446 10.70 0.99 -12.32
CA TRP A 446 11.64 0.54 -11.28
C TRP A 446 11.31 0.98 -9.85
N SER A 447 10.20 1.69 -9.64
CA SER A 447 9.82 2.22 -8.32
C SER A 447 9.11 1.17 -7.48
N THR A 448 9.81 0.58 -6.51
CA THR A 448 9.20 -0.34 -5.54
C THR A 448 8.15 0.34 -4.65
N PHE A 449 8.24 1.67 -4.47
CA PHE A 449 7.18 2.48 -3.86
C PHE A 449 5.86 2.36 -4.63
N GLY A 450 5.91 2.42 -5.96
CA GLY A 450 4.76 2.22 -6.85
C GLY A 450 4.21 0.80 -6.78
N TYR A 451 5.09 -0.21 -6.76
CA TYR A 451 4.67 -1.61 -6.64
C TYR A 451 3.93 -1.89 -5.32
N VAL A 452 4.36 -1.28 -4.22
CA VAL A 452 3.65 -1.42 -2.94
C VAL A 452 2.25 -0.83 -3.02
N ALA A 453 2.12 0.41 -3.51
CA ALA A 453 0.84 1.09 -3.64
C ALA A 453 -0.14 0.33 -4.55
N GLN A 454 0.33 -0.12 -5.72
CA GLN A 454 -0.49 -0.85 -6.69
C GLN A 454 -0.94 -2.20 -6.12
N GLY A 455 -0.05 -2.89 -5.39
CA GLY A 455 -0.32 -4.19 -4.78
C GLY A 455 -1.34 -4.11 -3.66
N LEU A 456 -1.19 -3.15 -2.73
CA LEU A 456 -2.17 -2.90 -1.67
C LEU A 456 -3.54 -2.56 -2.24
N GLY A 457 -3.56 -1.70 -3.27
CA GLY A 457 -4.79 -1.23 -3.90
C GLY A 457 -5.45 -2.21 -4.85
N GLY A 458 -4.78 -3.33 -5.18
CA GLY A 458 -5.26 -4.25 -6.21
C GLY A 458 -5.34 -3.59 -7.60
N LEU A 459 -4.44 -2.65 -7.88
CA LEU A 459 -4.46 -1.79 -9.06
C LEU A 459 -3.45 -2.29 -10.10
N LYS A 460 -3.92 -2.48 -11.34
CA LYS A 460 -3.07 -2.67 -12.51
C LYS A 460 -2.71 -1.29 -13.07
N PRO A 461 -1.50 -0.75 -12.84
CA PRO A 461 -1.21 0.65 -13.11
C PRO A 461 -0.93 0.92 -14.60
N TRP A 462 -0.85 2.20 -14.94
CA TRP A 462 -0.11 2.70 -16.09
C TRP A 462 1.34 2.98 -15.66
N ILE A 463 2.32 2.48 -16.38
CA ILE A 463 3.73 2.62 -16.02
C ILE A 463 4.39 3.63 -16.95
N LEU A 464 4.87 4.73 -16.38
CA LEU A 464 5.76 5.67 -17.05
C LEU A 464 7.09 4.97 -17.30
N TYR A 465 7.47 4.81 -18.56
CA TYR A 465 8.77 4.25 -18.94
C TYR A 465 9.91 5.06 -18.34
N LYS A 466 11.02 4.40 -18.00
CA LYS A 466 12.22 5.10 -17.53
C LYS A 466 12.77 5.97 -18.68
N PRO A 467 12.88 7.30 -18.51
CA PRO A 467 13.51 8.15 -19.50
C PRO A 467 14.97 7.77 -19.73
N GLU A 468 15.41 7.87 -20.99
CA GLU A 468 16.81 7.78 -21.38
C GLU A 468 17.27 9.13 -21.94
N ASN A 469 18.52 9.51 -21.67
CA ASN A 469 19.11 10.77 -22.14
C ASN A 469 18.24 12.01 -21.88
N ARG A 470 17.51 12.03 -20.75
CA ARG A 470 16.61 13.12 -20.34
C ARG A 470 15.59 13.51 -21.43
N THR A 471 15.11 12.52 -22.18
CA THR A 471 14.09 12.68 -23.23
C THR A 471 12.82 11.94 -22.83
N ALA A 472 11.66 12.54 -23.11
CA ALA A 472 10.36 11.92 -22.82
C ALA A 472 10.17 10.68 -23.72
N PRO A 473 9.91 9.49 -23.17
CA PRO A 473 9.64 8.30 -23.95
C PRO A 473 8.40 8.44 -24.86
N ASP A 474 8.43 7.78 -26.01
CA ASP A 474 7.27 7.56 -26.88
C ASP A 474 7.16 6.07 -27.24
N PRO A 475 6.13 5.34 -26.79
CA PRO A 475 4.99 5.82 -25.99
C PRO A 475 5.39 6.31 -24.58
N PRO A 476 4.64 7.24 -23.97
CA PRO A 476 4.98 7.82 -22.66
C PRO A 476 4.77 6.85 -21.49
N CYS A 477 3.78 5.96 -21.63
CA CYS A 477 3.48 4.92 -20.67
C CYS A 477 2.83 3.73 -21.34
N GLN A 478 2.72 2.62 -20.60
CA GLN A 478 1.93 1.46 -21.00
C GLN A 478 1.17 0.88 -19.81
N ARG A 479 0.08 0.17 -20.07
CA ARG A 479 -0.61 -0.56 -19.00
C ARG A 479 0.28 -1.72 -18.56
N ALA A 480 0.45 -1.89 -17.25
CA ALA A 480 1.07 -3.10 -16.71
C ALA A 480 0.31 -4.34 -17.21
N MET A 481 0.94 -5.51 -17.25
CA MET A 481 0.37 -6.83 -17.49
C MET A 481 -0.42 -7.33 -16.29
N SER A 482 0.07 -7.05 -15.07
CA SER A 482 -0.56 -7.42 -13.80
C SER A 482 -0.24 -6.40 -12.70
N MET A 483 -0.93 -6.51 -11.56
CA MET A 483 -0.67 -5.71 -10.36
C MET A 483 0.53 -6.21 -9.54
N GLU A 484 1.18 -7.30 -9.94
CA GLU A 484 2.30 -7.87 -9.19
C GLU A 484 3.57 -7.01 -9.29
N PRO A 485 4.39 -6.94 -8.22
CA PRO A 485 5.70 -6.31 -8.25
C PRO A 485 6.68 -7.01 -9.20
N CYS A 486 7.71 -6.28 -9.64
CA CYS A 486 8.81 -6.84 -10.40
C CYS A 486 9.96 -7.32 -9.49
N PHE A 487 10.46 -8.54 -9.73
CA PHE A 487 11.73 -9.04 -9.22
C PHE A 487 12.86 -8.49 -10.08
N HIS A 488 13.63 -7.53 -9.56
CA HIS A 488 14.65 -6.80 -10.31
C HIS A 488 15.92 -7.58 -10.60
N ALA A 489 16.32 -8.50 -9.72
CA ALA A 489 17.53 -9.30 -9.89
C ALA A 489 17.23 -10.80 -9.83
N PRO A 490 16.50 -11.39 -10.80
CA PRO A 490 16.18 -12.82 -10.81
C PRO A 490 17.36 -13.71 -11.21
N PRO A 491 17.38 -15.00 -10.84
CA PRO A 491 18.32 -15.97 -11.40
C PRO A 491 17.97 -16.31 -12.86
N PHE A 492 19.00 -16.53 -13.67
CA PHE A 492 18.92 -16.97 -15.06
C PHE A 492 19.60 -18.33 -15.24
N TYR A 493 19.18 -19.32 -14.46
CA TYR A 493 19.89 -20.60 -14.34
C TYR A 493 18.92 -21.78 -14.30
N ASP A 494 19.21 -22.79 -15.11
CA ASP A 494 18.55 -24.09 -15.07
C ASP A 494 19.30 -25.00 -14.09
N CYS A 495 18.69 -25.27 -12.94
CA CYS A 495 19.27 -26.10 -11.89
C CYS A 495 19.60 -27.54 -12.34
N LYS A 496 18.78 -28.11 -13.25
CA LYS A 496 18.93 -29.50 -13.72
C LYS A 496 19.99 -29.58 -14.81
N ALA A 497 19.92 -28.69 -15.80
CA ALA A 497 20.86 -28.67 -16.92
C ALA A 497 22.19 -27.96 -16.57
N LYS A 498 22.27 -27.30 -15.41
CA LYS A 498 23.43 -26.57 -14.91
C LYS A 498 23.99 -25.54 -15.89
N LYS A 499 23.09 -24.79 -16.53
CA LYS A 499 23.43 -23.79 -17.54
C LYS A 499 22.50 -22.59 -17.48
N GLY A 500 22.91 -21.49 -18.11
CA GLY A 500 22.07 -20.30 -18.23
C GLY A 500 20.78 -20.58 -18.99
N ILE A 501 19.66 -20.03 -18.52
CA ILE A 501 18.36 -20.10 -19.20
C ILE A 501 17.57 -18.81 -18.98
N ASP A 502 16.76 -18.46 -19.98
CA ASP A 502 15.81 -17.37 -19.87
C ASP A 502 14.59 -17.81 -19.05
N THR A 503 14.60 -17.46 -17.76
CA THR A 503 13.57 -17.82 -16.79
C THR A 503 12.23 -17.12 -17.05
N GLY A 504 12.20 -16.04 -17.83
CA GLY A 504 10.97 -15.33 -18.22
C GLY A 504 10.21 -15.96 -19.37
N LYS A 505 10.73 -17.07 -19.94
CA LYS A 505 10.13 -17.82 -21.05
C LYS A 505 9.80 -19.27 -20.71
N LEU A 506 9.95 -19.68 -19.45
CA LEU A 506 9.73 -21.07 -19.04
C LEU A 506 8.25 -21.43 -18.88
N VAL A 507 7.46 -20.54 -18.31
CA VAL A 507 6.05 -20.77 -18.00
C VAL A 507 5.23 -19.51 -18.32
N PRO A 508 3.96 -19.64 -18.72
CA PRO A 508 3.16 -18.49 -19.18
C PRO A 508 2.85 -17.47 -18.08
N HIS A 509 2.96 -17.87 -16.81
CA HIS A 509 2.60 -17.06 -15.65
C HIS A 509 3.80 -16.35 -14.99
N VAL A 510 5.02 -16.53 -15.51
CA VAL A 510 6.22 -15.79 -15.11
C VAL A 510 6.77 -15.13 -16.36
N ARG A 511 6.78 -13.79 -16.40
CA ARG A 511 7.18 -13.01 -17.59
C ARG A 511 8.15 -11.91 -17.21
N HIS A 512 8.91 -11.44 -18.20
CA HIS A 512 9.73 -10.24 -18.02
C HIS A 512 8.87 -9.02 -17.69
N CYS A 513 9.38 -8.14 -16.82
CA CYS A 513 8.65 -6.93 -16.45
C CYS A 513 8.59 -5.91 -17.59
N GLU A 514 7.55 -5.09 -17.55
CA GLU A 514 7.25 -4.02 -18.49
C GLU A 514 8.24 -2.87 -18.39
N ASP A 515 8.77 -2.66 -17.18
CA ASP A 515 9.63 -1.54 -16.83
C ASP A 515 11.09 -1.93 -16.62
N MET A 516 11.37 -3.19 -16.30
CA MET A 516 12.72 -3.74 -16.18
C MET A 516 12.83 -5.02 -17.02
N SER A 517 13.40 -4.92 -18.21
CA SER A 517 13.36 -5.98 -19.22
C SER A 517 14.02 -7.31 -18.80
N TRP A 518 14.97 -7.27 -17.85
CA TRP A 518 15.57 -8.47 -17.26
C TRP A 518 14.88 -8.91 -15.96
N GLY A 519 14.00 -8.10 -15.38
CA GLY A 519 13.26 -8.49 -14.19
C GLY A 519 12.17 -9.51 -14.51
N LEU A 520 11.62 -10.16 -13.48
CA LEU A 520 10.50 -11.11 -13.61
C LEU A 520 9.30 -10.67 -12.78
N LYS A 521 8.08 -10.94 -13.26
CA LYS A 521 6.85 -10.78 -12.47
C LYS A 521 5.83 -11.87 -12.79
N LEU A 522 4.87 -12.02 -11.89
CA LEU A 522 3.75 -12.94 -12.06
C LEU A 522 2.64 -12.32 -12.90
N VAL A 523 2.06 -13.13 -13.78
CA VAL A 523 0.87 -12.80 -14.59
C VAL A 523 -0.10 -13.99 -14.56
N HIS A 524 -1.38 -13.76 -14.78
CA HIS A 524 -2.42 -14.78 -14.59
C HIS A 524 -2.33 -15.83 -15.70
N ASN A 525 -2.31 -15.38 -16.96
CA ASN A 525 -1.99 -16.12 -18.18
C ASN A 525 -1.73 -15.10 -19.31
N TYR A 526 -0.54 -15.10 -19.89
CA TYR A 526 -0.28 -14.41 -21.15
C TYR A 526 -0.50 -15.41 -22.28
N ALA A 527 -1.64 -15.32 -22.96
CA ALA A 527 -1.90 -16.04 -24.20
C ALA A 527 -1.14 -15.39 -25.36
#